data_AF-A0A2M7A535-F1
#
_entry.id   AF-A0A2M7A535-F1
#
_cell.length_a   1.000
_cell.length_b   1.000
_cell.length_c   1.000
_cell.angle_alpha   90.00
_cell.angle_beta   90.00
_cell.angle_gamma   90.00
#
_symmetry.space_group_name_H-M   'P 1'
#
loop_
_entity.id
_entity.type
_entity.pdbx_description
1 polymer ?
#
loop_
_entity_poly.entity_id
_entity_poly.type
_entity_poly.pdbx_seq_one_letter_code
_entity_poly.pdbx_strand_id
1 'polypeptide(L)'
;CRVGITYPDIYEMQIKAIFEAGIELKKRGKKPIIEIMVPLVGNVNELRVLKKKIKEIADKMIKQSKIKLKYSIGTMIEIPRACVTADEIANEAEFFSFGTNDLTQTTLGFSRDDAEAKFLQYYLANGIYDKNP
;
A
#
# COMPACT_ATOMS: atom_id res chain seq x y z
N CYS A 1 -2.56 5.82 -3.55
CA CYS A 1 -2.92 5.52 -4.94
C CYS A 1 -3.24 6.78 -5.75
N ARG A 2 -4.19 7.63 -5.32
CA ARG A 2 -4.73 8.78 -6.07
C ARG A 2 -3.66 9.70 -6.67
N VAL A 3 -2.72 10.15 -5.84
CA VAL A 3 -1.57 10.96 -6.29
C VAL A 3 -0.73 10.22 -7.34
N GLY A 4 -0.46 8.93 -7.16
CA GLY A 4 0.28 8.14 -8.14
C GLY A 4 -0.48 7.90 -9.45
N ILE A 5 -1.80 8.01 -9.45
CA ILE A 5 -2.63 7.94 -10.66
C ILE A 5 -2.59 9.29 -11.39
N THR A 6 -2.74 10.41 -10.67
CA THR A 6 -2.79 11.74 -11.29
C THR A 6 -1.41 12.32 -11.62
N TYR A 7 -0.38 11.92 -10.86
CA TYR A 7 1.02 12.33 -11.00
C TYR A 7 1.92 11.09 -11.06
N PRO A 8 1.88 10.35 -12.19
CA PRO A 8 2.55 9.05 -12.30
C PRO A 8 4.07 9.13 -12.08
N ASP A 9 4.70 10.25 -12.43
CA ASP A 9 6.15 10.46 -12.32
C ASP A 9 6.67 10.26 -10.89
N ILE A 10 5.86 10.58 -9.88
CA ILE A 10 6.20 10.37 -8.46
C ILE A 10 6.43 8.88 -8.20
N TYR A 11 5.49 8.04 -8.64
CA TYR A 11 5.60 6.59 -8.46
C TYR A 11 6.68 6.02 -9.39
N GLU A 12 6.84 6.54 -10.62
CA GLU A 12 7.91 6.09 -11.50
C GLU A 12 9.29 6.24 -10.85
N MET A 13 9.55 7.39 -10.21
CA MET A 13 10.80 7.65 -9.51
C MET A 13 11.02 6.65 -8.37
N GLN A 14 10.00 6.42 -7.55
CA GLN A 14 10.08 5.47 -6.43
C GLN A 14 10.33 4.03 -6.90
N ILE A 15 9.62 3.59 -7.95
CA ILE A 15 9.78 2.26 -8.52
C ILE A 15 11.21 2.11 -9.06
N LYS A 16 11.72 3.08 -9.83
CA LYS A 16 13.09 3.05 -10.36
C LYS A 16 14.11 2.94 -9.23
N ALA A 17 13.98 3.75 -8.18
CA ALA A 17 14.88 3.72 -7.03
C ALA A 17 14.90 2.34 -6.33
N ILE A 18 13.73 1.74 -6.10
CA ILE A 18 13.62 0.41 -5.48
C ILE A 18 14.30 -0.66 -6.34
N PHE A 19 14.04 -0.67 -7.64
CA PHE A 19 14.60 -1.68 -8.55
C PHE A 19 16.10 -1.48 -8.80
N GLU A 20 16.59 -0.24 -8.90
CA GLU A 20 18.02 0.06 -8.96
C GLU A 20 18.75 -0.49 -7.74
N ALA A 21 18.24 -0.22 -6.54
CA ALA A 21 18.82 -0.73 -5.30
C ALA A 21 18.80 -2.27 -5.26
N GLY A 22 17.69 -2.90 -5.66
CA GLY A 22 17.58 -4.36 -5.72
C GLY A 22 18.54 -5.01 -6.71
N ILE A 23 18.70 -4.41 -7.89
CA ILE A 23 19.65 -4.84 -8.93
C ILE A 23 21.08 -4.74 -8.39
N GLU A 24 21.45 -3.63 -7.76
CA GLU A 24 22.79 -3.42 -7.21
C GLU A 24 23.12 -4.40 -6.09
N LEU A 25 22.19 -4.61 -5.15
CA LEU A 25 22.34 -5.62 -4.11
C LEU A 25 22.53 -7.03 -4.68
N LYS A 26 21.79 -7.36 -5.76
CA LYS A 26 21.91 -8.65 -6.43
C LYS A 26 23.28 -8.83 -7.11
N LYS A 27 23.85 -7.78 -7.72
CA LYS A 27 25.23 -7.79 -8.26
C LYS A 27 26.26 -8.06 -7.18
N ARG A 28 26.04 -7.54 -5.97
CA ARG A 28 26.87 -7.78 -4.78
C ARG A 28 26.64 -9.15 -4.13
N GLY A 29 25.93 -10.06 -4.80
CA GLY A 29 25.67 -11.43 -4.32
C GLY A 29 24.58 -11.53 -3.23
N LYS A 30 23.86 -10.45 -2.92
CA LYS A 30 22.75 -10.47 -1.96
C LYS A 30 21.48 -11.02 -2.63
N LYS A 31 20.46 -11.34 -1.82
CA LYS A 31 19.20 -11.91 -2.28
C LYS A 31 18.01 -11.05 -1.83
N PRO A 32 17.88 -9.81 -2.33
CA PRO A 32 16.73 -8.97 -1.97
C PRO A 32 15.43 -9.60 -2.47
N ILE A 33 14.37 -9.40 -1.68
CA ILE A 33 12.98 -9.69 -2.03
C ILE A 33 12.29 -8.32 -2.06
N ILE A 34 11.68 -7.97 -3.19
CA ILE A 34 11.00 -6.69 -3.37
C ILE A 34 9.50 -6.93 -3.26
N GLU A 35 8.83 -6.14 -2.43
CA GLU A 35 7.38 -6.12 -2.31
C GLU A 35 6.93 -4.67 -2.47
N ILE A 36 6.14 -4.39 -3.51
CA ILE A 36 5.61 -3.04 -3.76
C ILE A 36 4.16 -3.02 -3.30
N MET A 37 3.87 -2.11 -2.37
CA MET A 37 2.54 -1.95 -1.80
C MET A 37 1.93 -0.63 -2.24
N VAL A 38 0.73 -0.70 -2.82
CA VAL A 38 -0.05 0.50 -3.17
C VAL A 38 -0.96 0.91 -2.00
N PRO A 39 -0.83 2.15 -1.46
CA PRO A 39 -1.67 2.61 -0.36
C PRO A 39 -3.01 3.18 -0.84
N LEU A 40 -3.98 3.23 0.07
CA LEU A 40 -5.30 3.89 0.01
C LEU A 40 -6.19 3.42 -1.14
N VAL A 41 -5.98 2.19 -1.61
CA VAL A 41 -6.83 1.59 -2.65
C VAL A 41 -8.24 1.40 -2.06
N GLY A 42 -9.24 1.86 -2.78
CA GLY A 42 -10.66 1.62 -2.47
C GLY A 42 -11.40 0.91 -3.60
N ASN A 43 -10.88 0.92 -4.83
CA ASN A 43 -11.45 0.25 -6.00
C ASN A 43 -10.38 -0.58 -6.73
N VAL A 44 -10.73 -1.79 -7.18
CA VAL A 44 -9.81 -2.70 -7.91
C VAL A 44 -9.15 -2.04 -9.13
N ASN A 45 -9.85 -1.12 -9.80
CA ASN A 45 -9.30 -0.41 -10.95
C ASN A 45 -8.15 0.53 -10.59
N GLU A 46 -8.16 1.12 -9.38
CA GLU A 46 -7.04 1.96 -8.91
C GLU A 46 -5.77 1.11 -8.78
N LEU A 47 -5.89 -0.09 -8.21
CA LEU A 47 -4.77 -1.03 -8.11
C LEU A 47 -4.34 -1.53 -9.49
N ARG A 48 -5.29 -1.88 -10.36
CA ARG A 48 -5.01 -2.39 -11.72
C ARG A 48 -4.18 -1.40 -12.55
N VAL A 49 -4.58 -0.13 -12.56
CA VAL A 49 -3.88 0.94 -13.31
C VAL A 49 -2.45 1.08 -12.80
N LEU A 50 -2.27 1.15 -11.49
CA LEU A 50 -0.95 1.32 -10.88
C LEU A 50 -0.08 0.08 -11.04
N LYS A 51 -0.64 -1.12 -10.87
CA LYS A 51 0.05 -2.40 -11.05
C LYS A 51 0.59 -2.54 -12.47
N LYS A 52 -0.19 -2.16 -13.49
CA LYS A 52 0.27 -2.14 -14.89
C LYS A 52 1.52 -1.27 -15.03
N LYS A 53 1.47 -0.04 -14.52
CA LYS A 53 2.60 0.91 -14.57
C LYS A 53 3.83 0.40 -13.82
N ILE A 54 3.64 -0.17 -12.64
CA ILE A 54 4.71 -0.78 -11.84
C ILE A 54 5.39 -1.90 -12.63
N LYS A 55 4.61 -2.83 -13.19
CA LYS A 55 5.14 -3.95 -13.99
C LYS A 55 5.92 -3.45 -15.21
N GLU A 56 5.39 -2.49 -15.96
CA GLU A 56 6.06 -1.93 -17.14
C GLU A 56 7.47 -1.39 -16.82
N ILE A 57 7.63 -0.69 -15.69
CA ILE A 57 8.90 -0.12 -15.28
C ILE A 57 9.82 -1.21 -14.71
N ALA A 58 9.30 -2.01 -13.78
CA ALA A 58 10.04 -3.10 -13.13
C ALA A 58 10.63 -4.08 -14.14
N ASP A 59 9.79 -4.60 -15.04
CA ASP A 59 10.18 -5.61 -16.01
C ASP A 59 11.19 -5.06 -17.01
N LYS A 60 11.05 -3.78 -17.42
CA LYS A 60 12.03 -3.10 -18.27
C LYS A 60 13.41 -3.04 -17.60
N MET A 61 13.47 -2.65 -16.33
CA MET A 61 14.74 -2.53 -15.59
C MET A 61 15.38 -3.89 -15.32
N ILE A 62 14.57 -4.89 -14.94
CA ILE A 62 15.02 -6.26 -14.75
C ILE A 62 15.60 -6.81 -16.06
N LYS A 63 14.88 -6.65 -17.19
CA LYS A 63 15.33 -7.09 -18.51
C LYS A 63 16.64 -6.40 -18.93
N GLN A 64 16.75 -5.09 -18.76
CA GLN A 64 17.95 -4.32 -19.11
C GLN A 64 19.17 -4.70 -18.26
N SER A 65 18.97 -5.01 -16.98
CA SER A 65 20.05 -5.41 -16.08
C SER A 65 20.56 -6.84 -16.32
N LYS A 66 19.81 -7.68 -17.05
CA LYS A 66 20.08 -9.11 -17.25
C LYS A 66 20.17 -9.91 -15.93
N ILE A 67 19.56 -9.39 -14.87
CA ILE A 67 19.53 -10.02 -13.54
C ILE A 67 18.16 -10.63 -13.29
N LYS A 68 18.13 -11.83 -12.71
CA LYS A 68 16.88 -12.41 -12.19
C LYS A 68 16.57 -11.81 -10.81
N LEU A 69 15.51 -11.01 -10.77
CA LEU A 69 14.99 -10.39 -9.55
C LEU A 69 13.50 -10.71 -9.46
N LYS A 70 13.06 -11.18 -8.29
CA LYS A 70 11.64 -11.44 -8.03
C LYS A 70 11.06 -10.24 -7.30
N TYR A 71 9.81 -9.92 -7.62
CA TYR A 71 9.03 -8.92 -6.90
C TYR A 71 7.56 -9.34 -6.86
N SER A 72 6.83 -8.82 -5.88
CA SER A 72 5.38 -8.95 -5.76
C SER A 72 4.75 -7.56 -5.67
N ILE A 73 3.50 -7.43 -6.14
CA ILE A 73 2.71 -6.21 -6.02
C ILE A 73 1.46 -6.50 -5.20
N GLY A 74 1.32 -5.82 -4.07
CA GLY A 74 0.18 -5.91 -3.18
C GLY A 74 -0.43 -4.53 -2.90
N THR A 75 -1.34 -4.51 -1.94
CA THR A 75 -2.00 -3.26 -1.54
C THR A 75 -2.25 -3.20 -0.05
N MET A 76 -2.29 -1.99 0.46
CA MET A 76 -2.76 -1.75 1.81
C MET A 76 -4.29 -1.80 1.84
N ILE A 77 -4.84 -2.59 2.76
CA ILE A 77 -6.26 -2.65 3.08
C ILE A 77 -6.50 -1.69 4.25
N GLU A 78 -6.83 -0.46 3.91
CA GLU A 78 -6.97 0.65 4.85
C GLU A 78 -8.20 1.53 4.58
N ILE A 79 -9.01 1.16 3.59
CA ILE A 79 -10.28 1.80 3.25
C ILE A 79 -11.40 0.76 3.43
N PRO A 80 -12.51 1.06 4.12
CA PRO A 80 -13.57 0.10 4.39
C PRO A 80 -14.14 -0.53 3.11
N ARG A 81 -14.25 0.26 2.03
CA ARG A 81 -14.65 -0.25 0.70
C ARG A 81 -13.73 -1.36 0.21
N ALA A 82 -12.42 -1.26 0.43
CA ALA A 82 -11.46 -2.28 0.04
C ALA A 82 -11.64 -3.58 0.81
N CYS A 83 -12.06 -3.52 2.08
CA CYS A 83 -12.44 -4.70 2.85
C CYS A 83 -13.70 -5.36 2.27
N VAL A 84 -14.72 -4.57 1.92
CA VAL A 84 -16.00 -5.07 1.39
C VAL A 84 -15.85 -5.69 0.00
N THR A 85 -14.98 -5.15 -0.85
CA THR A 85 -14.69 -5.67 -2.21
C THR A 85 -13.34 -6.37 -2.28
N ALA A 86 -12.91 -7.02 -1.19
CA ALA A 86 -11.59 -7.63 -1.09
C ALA A 86 -11.40 -8.79 -2.08
N ASP A 87 -12.48 -9.50 -2.40
CA ASP A 87 -12.54 -10.55 -3.42
C ASP A 87 -12.13 -10.03 -4.80
N GLU A 88 -12.62 -8.85 -5.19
CA GLU A 88 -12.22 -8.20 -6.45
C GLU A 88 -10.74 -7.79 -6.41
N ILE A 89 -10.31 -7.14 -5.32
CA ILE A 89 -8.95 -6.63 -5.16
C ILE A 89 -7.94 -7.78 -5.13
N ALA A 90 -8.28 -8.93 -4.55
CA ALA A 90 -7.43 -10.11 -4.47
C ALA A 90 -7.08 -10.69 -5.85
N ASN A 91 -7.89 -10.43 -6.89
CA ASN A 91 -7.53 -10.82 -8.26
C ASN A 91 -6.33 -10.02 -8.80
N GLU A 92 -6.06 -8.84 -8.23
CA GLU A 92 -4.95 -7.99 -8.63
C GLU A 92 -3.80 -7.94 -7.63
N ALA A 93 -4.07 -8.10 -6.33
CA ALA A 93 -3.03 -8.05 -5.30
C ALA A 93 -2.41 -9.43 -5.03
N GLU A 94 -1.09 -9.48 -4.92
CA GLU A 94 -0.35 -10.68 -4.51
C GLU A 94 -0.25 -10.83 -2.98
N PHE A 95 -0.50 -9.74 -2.25
CA PHE A 95 -0.58 -9.72 -0.78
C PHE A 95 -1.44 -8.54 -0.31
N PHE A 96 -1.97 -8.66 0.91
CA PHE A 96 -2.62 -7.58 1.66
C PHE A 96 -1.79 -7.20 2.88
N SER A 97 -1.76 -5.91 3.18
CA SER A 97 -1.29 -5.38 4.45
C SER A 97 -2.38 -4.52 5.06
N PHE A 98 -2.79 -4.80 6.30
CA PHE A 98 -3.86 -4.03 6.94
C PHE A 98 -3.30 -2.76 7.57
N GLY A 99 -3.64 -1.61 6.98
CA GLY A 99 -3.35 -0.31 7.57
C GLY A 99 -4.40 0.03 8.60
N THR A 100 -4.33 -0.61 9.77
CA THR A 100 -5.40 -0.52 10.78
C THR A 100 -5.59 0.87 11.34
N ASN A 101 -4.58 1.75 11.31
CA ASN A 101 -4.74 3.13 11.74
C ASN A 101 -5.80 3.86 10.89
N ASP A 102 -5.57 3.94 9.58
CA ASP A 102 -6.50 4.55 8.63
C ASP A 102 -7.82 3.76 8.53
N LEU A 103 -7.76 2.43 8.64
CA LEU A 103 -8.97 1.61 8.64
C LEU A 103 -9.86 1.86 9.86
N THR A 104 -9.28 1.92 11.07
CA THR A 104 -10.02 2.28 12.30
C THR A 104 -10.57 3.69 12.16
N GLN A 105 -9.76 4.63 11.68
CA GLN A 105 -10.15 6.03 11.46
C GLN A 105 -11.41 6.13 10.59
N THR A 106 -11.40 5.47 9.45
CA THR A 106 -12.48 5.52 8.45
C THR A 106 -13.67 4.63 8.79
N THR A 107 -13.46 3.54 9.53
CA THR A 107 -14.54 2.65 10.01
C THR A 107 -15.34 3.31 11.13
N LEU A 108 -14.66 3.94 12.09
CA LEU A 108 -15.30 4.63 13.21
C LEU A 108 -15.76 6.05 12.85
N GLY A 109 -15.25 6.61 11.75
CA GLY A 109 -15.51 8.01 11.38
C GLY A 109 -14.83 9.00 12.33
N PHE A 110 -13.73 8.60 12.95
CA PHE A 110 -12.99 9.43 13.90
C PHE A 110 -11.82 10.07 13.17
N SER A 111 -11.63 11.38 13.27
CA SER A 111 -10.29 11.94 13.05
C SER A 111 -9.47 11.59 14.29
N ARG A 112 -8.31 10.95 14.14
CA ARG A 112 -7.50 10.52 15.29
C ARG A 112 -7.13 11.70 16.18
N ASP A 113 -6.60 12.76 15.57
CA ASP A 113 -6.15 13.97 16.28
C ASP A 113 -7.30 14.64 17.03
N ASP A 114 -8.49 14.70 16.41
CA ASP A 114 -9.67 15.30 17.04
C ASP A 114 -10.26 14.40 18.14
N ALA A 115 -10.30 13.09 17.93
CA ALA A 115 -10.86 12.15 18.87
C ALA A 115 -10.05 12.13 20.17
N GLU A 116 -8.73 11.97 20.06
CA GLU A 116 -7.81 11.96 21.20
C GLU A 116 -7.88 13.27 22.00
N ALA A 117 -7.99 14.42 21.32
CA ALA A 117 -7.99 15.73 21.97
C ALA A 117 -9.33 16.14 22.59
N LYS A 118 -10.47 15.62 22.10
CA LYS A 118 -11.80 16.18 22.43
C LYS A 118 -12.70 15.25 23.25
N PHE A 119 -12.89 13.99 22.82
CA PHE A 119 -13.98 13.17 23.36
C PHE A 119 -13.57 11.74 23.76
N LEU A 120 -12.43 11.23 23.29
CA LEU A 120 -12.08 9.84 23.49
C LEU A 120 -11.89 9.47 24.97
N GLN A 121 -11.28 10.35 25.77
CA GLN A 121 -11.13 10.14 27.22
C GLN A 121 -12.49 10.05 27.93
N TYR A 122 -13.47 10.85 27.48
CA TYR A 122 -14.83 10.76 27.99
C TYR A 122 -15.48 9.41 27.65
N TYR A 123 -15.28 8.90 26.43
CA TYR A 123 -15.80 7.59 26.02
C TYR A 123 -15.23 6.46 26.87
N LEU A 124 -13.92 6.51 27.19
CA LEU A 124 -13.28 5.52 28.06
C LEU A 124 -13.78 5.60 29.50
N ALA A 125 -13.88 6.80 30.05
CA ALA A 125 -14.33 7.01 31.43
C ALA A 125 -15.79 6.57 31.66
N ASN A 126 -16.63 6.60 30.61
CA ASN A 126 -18.03 6.20 30.67
C ASN A 126 -18.28 4.79 30.10
N GLY A 127 -17.24 4.04 29.76
CA GLY A 127 -17.37 2.66 29.25
C GLY A 127 -18.06 2.55 27.89
N ILE A 128 -18.06 3.61 27.08
CA ILE A 128 -18.53 3.54 25.68
C ILE A 128 -17.57 2.70 24.84
N TYR A 129 -16.26 2.87 25.10
CA TYR A 129 -15.22 1.94 24.66
C TYR A 129 -14.45 1.45 25.87
N ASP A 130 -14.08 0.17 25.86
CA ASP A 130 -13.23 -0.41 26.91
C ASP A 130 -11.78 0.06 26.81
N LYS A 131 -11.31 0.33 25.58
CA LYS A 131 -9.93 0.70 25.24
C LYS A 131 -9.93 1.67 24.06
N ASN A 132 -8.84 2.43 23.94
CA ASN A 132 -8.58 3.20 22.72
C ASN A 132 -8.47 2.22 21.54
N PRO A 133 -9.35 2.31 20.52
CA PRO A 133 -9.38 1.39 19.39
C PRO A 133 -8.19 1.54 18.43
#